data_AF-M9YRD1-F1
#
_entry.id   AF-M9YRD1-F1
#
_cell.length_a   1.000
_cell.length_b   1.000
_cell.length_c   1.000
_cell.angle_alpha   90.00
_cell.angle_beta   90.00
_cell.angle_gamma   90.00
#
_symmetry.space_group_name_H-M   'P 1'
#
loop_
_entity.id
_entity.type
_entity.pdbx_description
1 polymer ?
#
loop_
_entity_poly.entity_id
_entity_poly.type
_entity_poly.pdbx_seq_one_letter_code
_entity_poly.pdbx_strand_id
1 'polypeptide(L)'
;MPRILILAIMAICSMETRAEEVRLRNMELITINHQVYLQGTALNVSGRPLPTVFIDFAILKDGKVAANQTVEAHAVDPGQAWRIWLPIATKAADGFRVDRIGMTSPSLLVGDSTTKR
;
A
#
# COMPACT_ATOMS: atom_id res chain seq x y z
N MET A 1 -49.57 13.08 -16.99
CA MET A 1 -49.10 12.95 -15.59
C MET A 1 -47.71 12.31 -15.62
N PRO A 2 -46.71 12.90 -14.95
CA PRO A 2 -45.29 12.64 -15.23
C PRO A 2 -44.77 11.33 -14.60
N ARG A 3 -43.90 10.65 -15.34
CA ARG A 3 -43.14 9.46 -14.92
C ARG A 3 -42.08 9.89 -13.89
N ILE A 4 -42.19 9.41 -12.66
CA ILE A 4 -41.18 9.62 -11.62
C ILE A 4 -40.12 8.52 -11.76
N LEU A 5 -38.95 8.91 -12.25
CA LEU A 5 -37.74 8.09 -12.26
C LEU A 5 -37.14 8.11 -10.84
N ILE A 6 -37.31 7.04 -10.08
CA ILE A 6 -36.65 6.87 -8.77
C ILE A 6 -35.22 6.42 -9.03
N LEU A 7 -34.26 7.33 -8.88
CA LEU A 7 -32.83 7.05 -8.94
C LEU A 7 -32.42 6.44 -7.58
N ALA A 8 -32.24 5.13 -7.54
CA ALA A 8 -31.71 4.45 -6.36
C ALA A 8 -30.21 4.72 -6.25
N ILE A 9 -29.82 5.64 -5.38
CA ILE A 9 -28.42 5.87 -5.01
C ILE A 9 -28.01 4.73 -4.08
N MET A 10 -27.43 3.68 -4.67
CA MET A 10 -26.80 2.60 -3.92
C MET A 10 -25.45 3.11 -3.41
N ALA A 11 -25.43 3.61 -2.17
CA ALA A 11 -24.23 4.04 -1.49
C ALA A 11 -23.35 2.81 -1.22
N ILE A 12 -22.25 2.69 -1.97
CA ILE A 12 -21.19 1.72 -1.67
C ILE A 12 -20.46 2.27 -0.44
N CYS A 13 -20.75 1.72 0.73
CA CYS A 13 -19.92 1.90 1.92
C CYS A 13 -18.56 1.25 1.67
N SER A 14 -17.59 2.04 1.19
CA SER A 14 -16.18 1.66 1.26
C SER A 14 -15.77 1.65 2.73
N MET A 15 -15.62 0.47 3.31
CA MET A 15 -14.99 0.29 4.62
C MET A 15 -13.50 0.66 4.47
N GLU A 16 -13.15 1.89 4.85
CA GLU A 16 -11.76 2.35 4.95
C GLU A 16 -11.10 1.67 6.17
N THR A 17 -10.39 0.57 5.93
CA THR A 17 -9.49 0.01 6.93
C THR A 17 -8.29 0.96 7.09
N ARG A 18 -8.15 1.55 8.28
CA ARG A 18 -7.18 2.60 8.62
C ARG A 18 -5.72 2.20 8.34
N ALA A 19 -5.24 2.60 7.18
CA ALA A 19 -3.86 3.01 6.90
C ALA A 19 -3.87 4.52 6.61
N GLU A 20 -4.36 5.32 7.57
CA GLU A 20 -4.69 6.75 7.34
C GLU A 20 -3.51 7.63 6.92
N GLU A 21 -2.28 7.12 7.01
CA GLU A 21 -1.06 7.90 6.79
C GLU A 21 -0.44 7.70 5.40
N VAL A 22 -0.76 6.60 4.71
CA VAL A 22 -0.26 6.34 3.35
C VAL A 22 -1.39 5.94 2.43
N ARG A 23 -1.55 6.67 1.33
CA ARG A 23 -2.55 6.38 0.30
C ARG A 23 -1.88 5.77 -0.93
N LEU A 24 -2.37 4.62 -1.36
CA LEU A 24 -1.98 3.98 -2.61
C LEU A 24 -2.89 4.42 -3.76
N ARG A 25 -2.33 4.64 -4.95
CA ARG A 25 -3.05 5.06 -6.16
C ARG A 25 -2.49 4.35 -7.38
N ASN A 26 -3.36 4.13 -8.37
CA ASN A 26 -2.99 3.58 -9.68
C ASN A 26 -2.18 2.28 -9.57
N MET A 27 -2.57 1.40 -8.65
CA MET A 27 -1.90 0.12 -8.43
C MET A 27 -2.32 -0.88 -9.51
N GLU A 28 -1.36 -1.47 -10.21
CA GLU A 28 -1.62 -2.34 -11.36
C GLU A 28 -0.50 -3.37 -11.55
N LEU A 29 -0.87 -4.58 -12.00
CA LEU A 29 0.10 -5.53 -12.57
C LEU A 29 0.25 -5.28 -14.06
N ILE A 30 1.48 -5.04 -14.51
CA ILE A 30 1.80 -4.86 -15.91
C ILE A 30 2.82 -5.90 -16.37
N THR A 31 2.84 -6.19 -17.67
CA THR A 31 3.84 -7.08 -18.28
C THR A 31 4.70 -6.29 -19.24
N ILE A 32 6.02 -6.32 -19.03
CA ILE A 32 7.03 -5.69 -19.89
C ILE A 32 8.10 -6.73 -20.18
N ASN A 33 8.42 -6.97 -21.46
CA ASN A 33 9.47 -7.92 -21.87
C ASN A 33 9.34 -9.30 -21.19
N HIS A 34 8.11 -9.84 -21.13
CA HIS A 34 7.78 -11.12 -20.47
C HIS A 34 7.98 -11.16 -18.95
N GLN A 35 8.29 -10.04 -18.32
CA GLN A 35 8.41 -9.88 -16.88
C GLN A 35 7.20 -9.13 -16.33
N VAL A 36 6.58 -9.68 -15.29
CA VAL A 36 5.46 -9.02 -14.59
C VAL A 36 6.01 -8.05 -13.55
N TYR A 37 5.40 -6.88 -13.43
CA TYR A 37 5.69 -5.87 -12.42
C TYR A 37 4.41 -5.45 -11.72
N LEU A 38 4.49 -5.23 -10.40
CA LEU A 38 3.51 -4.42 -9.68
C LEU A 38 3.99 -2.97 -9.71
N GLN A 39 3.16 -2.10 -10.28
CA GLN A 39 3.41 -0.66 -10.30
C GLN A 39 2.33 0.11 -9.56
N GLY A 40 2.67 1.32 -9.12
CA GLY A 40 1.70 2.29 -8.64
C GLY A 40 2.38 3.46 -7.94
N THR A 41 1.62 4.22 -7.18
CA THR A 41 2.12 5.37 -6.41
C THR A 41 1.61 5.31 -4.99
N ALA A 42 2.52 5.46 -4.04
CA ALA A 42 2.18 5.68 -2.64
C ALA A 42 2.40 7.15 -2.28
N LEU A 43 1.56 7.69 -1.40
CA LEU A 43 1.55 9.08 -0.99
C LEU A 43 1.48 9.15 0.53
N ASN A 44 2.42 9.83 1.17
CA ASN A 44 2.28 10.19 2.58
C ASN A 44 1.18 11.24 2.70
N VAL A 45 0.03 10.82 3.23
CA VAL A 45 -1.12 11.69 3.51
C VAL A 45 -1.18 12.09 4.98
N SER A 46 -0.20 11.66 5.79
CA SER A 46 -0.07 12.14 7.15
C SER A 46 0.45 13.59 7.16
N GLY A 47 0.11 14.33 8.21
CA GLY A 47 0.64 15.68 8.43
C GLY A 47 2.07 15.72 8.96
N ARG A 48 2.83 14.61 8.91
CA ARG A 48 4.18 14.50 9.49
C ARG A 48 5.13 13.63 8.63
N PRO A 49 6.45 13.78 8.77
CA PRO A 49 7.40 12.89 8.10
C PRO A 49 7.27 11.44 8.60
N LEU A 50 7.39 10.48 7.69
CA LEU A 50 7.43 9.04 7.99
C LEU A 50 8.88 8.55 7.86
N PRO A 51 9.54 8.09 8.95
CA PRO A 51 10.95 7.69 8.90
C PRO A 51 11.20 6.49 8.00
N THR A 52 10.37 5.47 8.13
CA THR A 52 10.37 4.29 7.26
C THR A 52 8.93 3.81 7.10
N VAL A 53 8.54 3.51 5.85
CA VAL A 53 7.26 2.93 5.47
C VAL A 53 7.51 1.58 4.84
N PHE A 54 6.76 0.56 5.25
CA PHE A 54 6.73 -0.75 4.62
C PHE A 54 5.34 -1.02 4.07
N ILE A 55 5.25 -1.56 2.86
CA ILE A 55 4.00 -2.04 2.29
C ILE A 55 4.20 -3.49 1.89
N ASP A 56 3.45 -4.39 2.54
CA ASP A 56 3.45 -5.81 2.26
C ASP A 56 2.33 -6.15 1.27
N PHE A 57 2.71 -6.86 0.22
CA PHE A 57 1.82 -7.34 -0.82
C PHE A 57 1.81 -8.88 -0.84
N ALA A 58 0.61 -9.43 -0.95
CA ALA A 58 0.41 -10.80 -1.42
C ALA A 58 0.22 -10.78 -2.94
N ILE A 59 1.02 -11.55 -3.65
CA ILE A 59 0.89 -11.78 -5.09
C ILE A 59 0.06 -13.02 -5.32
N LEU A 60 -0.95 -12.91 -6.17
CA LEU A 60 -1.92 -13.96 -6.44
C LEU A 60 -1.64 -14.66 -7.77
N LYS A 61 -1.97 -15.94 -7.80
CA LYS A 61 -2.08 -16.76 -9.00
C LYS A 61 -3.22 -17.75 -8.82
N ASP A 62 -4.14 -17.80 -9.78
CA ASP A 62 -5.31 -18.66 -9.75
C ASP A 62 -6.12 -18.47 -8.45
N GLY A 63 -6.20 -17.21 -7.99
CA GLY A 63 -6.88 -16.83 -6.75
C GLY A 63 -6.19 -17.22 -5.44
N LYS A 64 -4.97 -17.78 -5.49
CA LYS A 64 -4.19 -18.20 -4.31
C LYS A 64 -2.95 -17.33 -4.13
N VAL A 65 -2.51 -17.15 -2.89
CA VAL A 65 -1.24 -16.48 -2.60
C VAL A 65 -0.09 -17.34 -3.12
N ALA A 66 0.65 -16.78 -4.08
CA ALA A 66 1.79 -17.43 -4.73
C ALA A 66 3.14 -16.87 -4.24
N ALA A 67 3.18 -15.62 -3.79
CA ALA A 67 4.35 -15.01 -3.18
C ALA A 67 3.95 -13.83 -2.29
N ASN A 68 4.83 -13.47 -1.35
CA ASN A 68 4.74 -12.22 -0.59
C ASN A 68 5.92 -11.32 -0.94
N GLN A 69 5.68 -10.02 -0.97
CA GLN A 69 6.67 -9.00 -1.31
C GLN A 69 6.51 -7.79 -0.41
N THR A 70 7.62 -7.14 -0.09
CA THR A 70 7.62 -5.91 0.71
C THR A 70 8.34 -4.82 -0.07
N VAL A 71 7.76 -3.63 -0.11
CA VAL A 71 8.45 -2.42 -0.56
C VAL A 71 8.68 -1.49 0.62
N GLU A 72 9.82 -0.82 0.60
CA GLU A 72 10.25 0.08 1.67
C GLU A 72 10.55 1.47 1.09
N ALA A 73 10.17 2.51 1.85
CA ALA A 73 10.54 3.89 1.57
C ALA A 73 10.99 4.56 2.87
N HIS A 74 12.04 5.39 2.77
CA HIS A 74 12.64 6.09 3.91
C HIS A 74 12.43 7.59 3.81
N ALA A 75 12.36 8.25 4.97
CA ALA A 75 12.30 9.70 5.11
C ALA A 75 11.27 10.33 4.15
N VAL A 76 10.02 9.88 4.25
CA VAL A 76 8.94 10.34 3.38
C VAL A 76 8.25 11.55 4.01
N ASP A 77 8.43 12.72 3.43
CA ASP A 77 7.86 13.98 3.91
C ASP A 77 6.33 14.03 3.75
N PRO A 78 5.63 14.89 4.52
CA PRO A 78 4.19 15.12 4.35
C PRO A 78 3.85 15.51 2.91
N GLY A 79 2.88 14.82 2.31
CA GLY A 79 2.47 15.07 0.92
C GLY A 79 3.44 14.53 -0.15
N GLN A 80 4.55 13.91 0.24
CA GLN A 80 5.48 13.30 -0.70
C GLN A 80 4.90 12.00 -1.26
N ALA A 81 4.98 11.86 -2.59
CA ALA A 81 4.64 10.64 -3.31
C ALA A 81 5.91 9.91 -3.77
N TRP A 82 5.84 8.59 -3.80
CA TRP A 82 6.89 7.74 -4.37
C TRP A 82 6.29 6.65 -5.27
N ARG A 83 7.07 6.26 -6.28
CA ARG A 83 6.69 5.22 -7.23
C ARG A 83 6.96 3.85 -6.62
N ILE A 84 5.98 2.96 -6.74
CA ILE A 84 6.16 1.53 -6.52
C ILE A 84 6.48 0.92 -7.88
N TRP A 85 7.59 0.19 -7.95
CA TRP A 85 8.01 -0.54 -9.14
C TRP A 85 8.70 -1.83 -8.71
N LEU A 86 7.91 -2.90 -8.63
CA LEU A 86 8.33 -4.15 -8.02
C LEU A 86 8.28 -5.28 -9.07
N PRO A 87 9.41 -5.87 -9.46
CA PRO A 87 9.41 -7.05 -10.33
C PRO A 87 8.81 -8.25 -9.59
N ILE A 88 7.89 -8.96 -10.24
CA ILE A 88 7.21 -10.14 -9.69
C ILE A 88 7.84 -11.40 -10.28
N ALA A 89 8.55 -12.17 -9.45
CA ALA A 89 9.18 -13.42 -9.88
C ALA A 89 8.17 -14.52 -10.26
N THR A 90 6.95 -14.44 -9.73
CA THR A 90 5.88 -15.41 -10.00
C THR A 90 5.41 -15.29 -11.44
N LYS A 91 5.73 -16.31 -12.25
CA LYS A 91 5.23 -16.42 -13.62
C LYS A 91 3.70 -16.50 -13.63
N ALA A 92 3.09 -15.66 -14.48
CA ALA A 92 1.64 -15.56 -14.64
C ALA A 92 0.90 -15.19 -13.35
N ALA A 93 1.46 -14.27 -12.55
CA ALA A 93 0.68 -13.60 -11.52
C ALA A 93 -0.51 -12.86 -12.16
N ASP A 94 -1.69 -13.04 -11.58
CA ASP A 94 -2.96 -12.52 -12.11
C ASP A 94 -3.65 -11.52 -11.17
N GLY A 95 -3.10 -11.33 -9.97
CA GLY A 95 -3.62 -10.38 -9.01
C GLY A 95 -2.63 -10.06 -7.90
N PHE A 96 -3.01 -9.09 -7.08
CA PHE A 96 -2.29 -8.74 -5.86
C PHE A 96 -3.28 -8.24 -4.80
N ARG A 97 -2.86 -8.28 -3.55
CA ARG A 97 -3.56 -7.68 -2.41
C ARG A 97 -2.54 -6.97 -1.53
N VAL A 98 -2.95 -5.86 -0.93
CA VAL A 98 -2.18 -5.19 0.14
C VAL A 98 -2.54 -5.88 1.44
N ASP A 99 -1.56 -6.52 2.07
CA ASP A 99 -1.77 -7.22 3.34
C ASP A 99 -1.51 -6.29 4.53
N ARG A 100 -0.50 -5.41 4.44
CA ARG A 100 -0.14 -4.50 5.52
C ARG A 100 0.53 -3.24 4.99
N ILE A 101 0.23 -2.12 5.64
CA ILE A 101 1.03 -0.89 5.55
C ILE A 101 1.52 -0.59 6.96
N GLY A 102 2.83 -0.54 7.15
CA GLY A 102 3.47 -0.31 8.42
C GLY A 102 4.46 0.85 8.36
N MET A 103 4.82 1.39 9.53
CA MET A 103 5.83 2.42 9.66
C MET A 103 6.68 2.18 10.90
N THR A 104 7.98 2.50 10.83
CA THR A 104 8.82 2.52 12.02
C THR A 104 8.70 3.89 12.66
N SER A 105 8.25 3.95 13.92
CA SER A 105 8.38 5.17 14.71
C SER A 105 9.84 5.38 15.10
N PRO A 106 10.37 6.61 15.07
CA PRO A 106 11.75 6.89 15.45
C PRO A 106 12.01 6.70 16.96
N SER A 107 10.95 6.54 17.77
CA SER A 107 11.01 6.43 19.23
C SER A 107 11.48 5.09 19.80
N LEU A 108 11.81 4.09 18.96
CA LEU A 108 12.27 2.77 19.43
C LEU A 108 13.80 2.55 19.32
N LEU A 109 14.58 3.59 19.01
CA LEU A 109 16.05 3.53 19.02
C LEU A 109 16.68 4.20 20.26
N VAL A 110 15.90 4.50 21.30
CA VAL A 110 16.47 4.85 22.60
C VAL A 110 16.54 3.58 23.45
N GLY A 111 17.59 2.79 23.20
CA GLY A 111 18.07 1.82 24.18
C GLY A 111 18.51 2.57 25.44
N ASP A 112 17.62 2.60 26.40
CA ASP A 112 17.81 2.70 27.85
C ASP A 112 19.19 3.21 28.31
N SER A 113 19.31 4.53 28.46
CA SER A 113 20.37 5.13 29.29
C SER A 113 19.79 5.43 30.67
N THR A 114 19.59 4.39 31.50
CA THR A 114 19.25 4.55 32.91
C THR A 114 20.05 3.61 33.81
N THR A 115 21.21 4.13 34.24
CA THR A 115 21.84 4.00 35.57
C THR A 115 21.40 2.86 36.50
N LYS A 116 22.37 2.06 37.00
CA LYS A 116 22.69 1.98 38.46
C LYS A 116 23.92 1.11 38.80
N ARG A 117 24.81 1.77 39.57
CA ARG A 117 25.85 1.31 40.50
C ARG A 117 27.15 0.74 39.94
#